data_AF-A0A7C9K391-F1
#
_entry.id   AF-A0A7C9K391-F1
#
_cell.length_a   1.000
_cell.length_b   1.000
_cell.length_c   1.000
_cell.angle_alpha   90.00
_cell.angle_beta   90.00
_cell.angle_gamma   90.00
#
_symmetry.space_group_name_H-M   'P 1'
#
loop_
_entity.id
_entity.type
_entity.pdbx_description
1 polymer ?
#
loop_
_entity_poly.entity_id
_entity_poly.type
_entity_poly.pdbx_seq_one_letter_code
_entity_poly.pdbx_strand_id
1 'polypeptide(L)'
;LLAEPIKPLGGIRHYEQGDVARVLFIKAAQRIGFTLDEVDQLLGLDDGMHCSEARAIAEHKLEVVRERLRDLQRIEAALEKLVGRCAASRGQINCPLIDALQPAIPVSPSADEPK
;
A
#
# COMPACT_ATOMS: atom_id res chain seq x y z
N LEU A 1 10.53 14.97 11.41
CA LEU A 1 9.14 15.44 11.58
C LEU A 1 8.82 16.09 12.92
N LEU A 2 9.50 15.79 14.04
CA LEU A 2 9.28 16.48 15.32
C LEU A 2 10.62 17.03 15.79
N ALA A 3 10.65 18.26 16.32
CA ALA A 3 11.85 18.80 16.93
C ALA A 3 12.16 18.00 18.21
N GLU A 4 13.43 17.65 18.41
CA GLU A 4 13.81 16.93 19.62
C GLU A 4 14.10 17.95 20.74
N PRO A 5 13.29 18.00 21.81
CA PRO A 5 13.55 18.91 22.92
C PRO A 5 14.78 18.45 23.72
N ILE A 6 15.45 19.41 24.35
CA ILE A 6 16.60 19.15 25.21
C ILE A 6 16.20 18.17 26.30
N LYS A 7 16.99 17.10 26.46
CA LYS A 7 16.81 16.12 27.52
C LYS A 7 17.54 16.60 28.79
N PRO A 8 16.84 16.87 29.91
CA PRO A 8 17.50 17.16 31.18
C PRO A 8 18.34 15.97 31.66
N LEU A 9 19.46 16.23 32.35
CA LEU A 9 20.29 15.20 32.96
C LEU A 9 19.45 14.36 33.94
N GLY A 10 19.36 13.05 33.69
CA GLY A 10 18.54 12.13 34.49
C GLY A 10 17.01 12.28 34.32
N GLY A 11 16.54 13.14 33.41
CA GLY A 11 15.13 13.45 33.22
C GLY A 11 14.49 12.88 31.95
N ILE A 12 13.24 13.26 31.74
CA ILE A 12 12.44 12.94 30.54
C ILE A 12 12.39 14.15 29.59
N ARG A 13 12.13 13.89 28.30
CA ARG A 13 11.89 14.95 27.31
C ARG A 13 10.53 15.59 27.58
N HIS A 14 10.49 16.92 27.57
CA HIS A 14 9.26 17.71 27.72
C HIS A 14 8.84 18.22 26.34
N TYR A 15 7.59 17.96 25.98
CA TYR A 15 6.99 18.40 24.73
C TYR A 15 5.88 19.40 25.03
N GLU A 16 5.82 20.46 24.25
CA GLU A 16 4.86 21.53 24.41
C GLU A 16 3.56 21.21 23.65
N GLN A 17 2.50 22.01 23.83
CA GLN A 17 1.23 21.78 23.14
C GLN A 17 1.37 21.80 21.60
N GLY A 18 2.30 22.60 21.06
CA GLY A 18 2.61 22.62 19.63
C GLY A 18 3.12 21.27 19.10
N ASP A 19 3.91 20.55 19.90
CA ASP A 19 4.41 19.22 19.55
C ASP A 19 3.27 18.20 19.49
N VAL A 20 2.32 18.31 20.42
CA VAL A 20 1.11 17.46 20.45
C VAL A 20 0.28 17.70 19.19
N ALA A 21 0.02 18.96 18.83
CA ALA A 21 -0.72 19.32 17.62
C ALA A 21 -0.05 18.76 16.36
N ARG A 22 1.28 18.87 16.28
CA ARG A 22 2.07 18.34 15.18
C ARG A 22 2.01 16.81 15.09
N VAL A 23 2.08 16.09 16.22
CA VAL A 23 1.90 14.63 16.24
C VAL A 23 0.49 14.21 15.81
N LEU A 24 -0.54 14.95 16.23
CA LEU A 24 -1.92 14.68 15.80
C LEU A 24 -2.08 14.89 14.29
N PHE A 25 -1.47 15.94 13.73
CA PHE A 25 -1.43 16.17 12.29
C PHE A 25 -0.76 15.01 11.55
N ILE A 26 0.44 14.60 11.98
CA ILE A 26 1.19 13.49 11.38
C ILE A 26 0.33 12.22 11.40
N LYS A 27 -0.28 11.90 12.53
CA LYS A 27 -1.13 10.71 12.66
C LYS A 27 -2.38 10.77 11.77
N ALA A 28 -2.99 11.94 11.64
CA ALA A 28 -4.15 12.13 10.76
C ALA A 28 -3.76 11.89 9.29
N ALA A 29 -2.64 12.45 8.84
CA ALA A 29 -2.15 12.27 7.49
C ALA A 29 -1.73 10.81 7.20
N GLN A 30 -1.07 10.14 8.13
CA GLN A 30 -0.73 8.72 8.01
C GLN A 30 -1.97 7.83 7.87
N ARG A 31 -3.08 8.16 8.56
CA ARG A 31 -4.35 7.42 8.43
C ARG A 31 -4.98 7.53 7.04
N ILE A 32 -4.72 8.63 6.33
CA ILE A 32 -5.15 8.83 4.93
C ILE A 32 -4.22 8.07 3.97
N GLY A 33 -3.04 7.68 4.45
CA GLY A 33 -2.06 6.90 3.71
C GLY A 33 -0.86 7.70 3.25
N PHE A 34 -0.73 8.98 3.66
CA PHE A 34 0.46 9.78 3.33
C PHE A 34 1.73 9.16 3.94
N THR A 35 2.80 9.17 3.16
CA THR A 35 4.14 8.78 3.61
C THR A 35 4.74 9.84 4.53
N LEU A 36 5.78 9.51 5.28
CA LEU A 36 6.44 10.49 6.15
C LEU A 36 7.01 11.67 5.35
N ASP A 37 7.47 11.44 4.12
CA ASP A 37 8.02 12.49 3.25
C ASP A 37 6.91 13.43 2.76
N GLU A 38 5.75 12.89 2.35
CA GLU A 38 4.57 13.69 1.98
C GLU A 38 4.06 14.49 3.19
N VAL A 39 4.10 13.91 4.40
CA VAL A 39 3.71 14.60 5.62
C VAL A 39 4.69 15.73 5.97
N ASP A 40 5.99 15.56 5.74
CA ASP A 40 6.97 16.64 5.94
C ASP A 40 6.69 17.82 5.02
N GLN A 41 6.39 17.53 3.74
CA GLN A 41 6.00 18.55 2.76
C GLN A 41 4.75 19.29 3.24
N LEU A 42 3.69 18.57 3.62
CA LEU A 42 2.46 19.19 4.12
C LEU A 42 2.68 20.04 5.38
N LEU A 43 3.58 19.62 6.29
CA LEU A 43 3.95 20.39 7.48
C LEU A 43 4.74 21.66 7.15
N GLY A 44 5.43 21.70 6.02
CA GLY A 44 6.10 22.91 5.51
C GLY A 44 5.15 23.92 4.88
N LEU A 45 3.92 23.51 4.54
CA LEU A 45 2.90 24.34 3.90
C LEU A 45 1.88 24.95 4.90
N ASP A 46 2.11 24.75 6.20
CA ASP A 46 1.20 25.13 7.30
C ASP A 46 1.27 26.62 7.70
N ASP A 47 1.62 27.50 6.75
CA ASP A 47 1.59 28.96 6.93
C ASP A 47 0.30 29.62 6.40
N GLY A 48 -0.61 28.82 5.85
CA GLY A 48 -1.91 29.23 5.32
C GLY A 48 -1.91 29.81 3.91
N MET A 49 -0.74 29.93 3.25
CA MET A 49 -0.61 30.51 1.91
C MET A 49 -0.48 29.48 0.79
N HIS A 50 -0.21 28.22 1.13
CA HIS A 50 0.16 27.16 0.18
C HIS A 50 -0.96 26.14 -0.12
N CYS A 51 -2.22 26.59 -0.18
CA CYS A 51 -3.37 25.71 -0.45
C CYS A 51 -3.27 24.96 -1.79
N SER A 52 -2.70 25.60 -2.83
CA SER A 52 -2.50 24.97 -4.14
C SER A 52 -1.49 23.81 -4.11
N GLU A 53 -0.41 23.94 -3.33
CA GLU A 53 0.62 22.92 -3.20
C GLU A 53 0.12 21.73 -2.37
N ALA A 54 -0.57 22.01 -1.26
CA ALA A 54 -1.21 20.97 -0.46
C ALA A 54 -2.25 20.19 -1.27
N ARG A 55 -3.02 20.88 -2.12
CA ARG A 55 -3.95 20.27 -3.06
C ARG A 55 -3.24 19.35 -4.06
N ALA A 56 -2.13 19.77 -4.63
CA ALA A 56 -1.37 18.95 -5.59
C ALA A 56 -0.86 17.64 -4.95
N ILE A 57 -0.35 17.71 -3.71
CA ILE A 57 0.07 16.53 -2.94
C ILE A 57 -1.11 15.57 -2.73
N ALA A 58 -2.27 16.11 -2.35
CA ALA A 58 -3.48 15.31 -2.13
C ALA A 58 -4.03 14.69 -3.43
N GLU A 59 -4.01 15.43 -4.54
CA GLU A 59 -4.44 14.94 -5.86
C GLU A 59 -3.55 13.79 -6.35
N HIS A 60 -2.23 13.94 -6.21
CA HIS A 60 -1.30 12.86 -6.52
C HIS A 60 -1.57 11.62 -5.67
N LYS A 61 -1.79 11.80 -4.36
CA LYS A 61 -2.10 10.69 -3.47
C LYS A 61 -3.40 9.97 -3.86
N LEU A 62 -4.40 10.73 -4.28
CA LEU A 62 -5.67 10.18 -4.75
C LEU A 62 -5.48 9.32 -6.01
N GLU A 63 -4.62 9.72 -6.93
CA GLU A 63 -4.29 8.93 -8.12
C GLU A 63 -3.64 7.59 -7.75
N VAL A 64 -2.63 7.62 -6.86
CA VAL A 64 -1.96 6.42 -6.35
C VAL A 64 -2.95 5.46 -5.68
N VAL A 65 -3.86 5.98 -4.85
CA VAL A 65 -4.91 5.18 -4.21
C VAL A 65 -5.86 4.56 -5.24
N ARG A 66 -6.26 5.33 -6.26
CA ARG A 66 -7.14 4.83 -7.34
C ARG A 66 -6.45 3.74 -8.17
N GLU A 67 -5.16 3.87 -8.44
CA GLU A 67 -4.37 2.82 -9.07
C GLU A 67 -4.37 1.55 -8.24
N ARG A 68 -4.05 1.67 -6.94
CA ARG A 68 -4.04 0.52 -6.04
C ARG A 68 -5.39 -0.16 -5.94
N LEU A 69 -6.48 0.61 -5.93
CA LEU A 69 -7.84 0.05 -5.92
C LEU A 69 -8.11 -0.76 -7.20
N ARG A 70 -7.74 -0.25 -8.38
CA ARG A 70 -7.89 -0.99 -9.64
C ARG A 70 -7.08 -2.29 -9.63
N ASP A 71 -5.89 -2.28 -9.06
CA ASP A 71 -5.05 -3.49 -8.93
C ASP A 71 -5.71 -4.52 -8.01
N LEU A 72 -6.19 -4.06 -6.85
CA LEU A 72 -6.86 -4.92 -5.88
C LEU A 72 -8.15 -5.52 -6.44
N GLN A 73 -8.96 -4.74 -7.17
CA GLN A 73 -10.15 -5.23 -7.86
C GLN A 73 -9.82 -6.31 -8.91
N ARG A 74 -8.71 -6.14 -9.65
CA ARG A 74 -8.24 -7.17 -10.60
C ARG A 74 -7.84 -8.46 -9.90
N ILE A 75 -7.14 -8.35 -8.77
CA ILE A 75 -6.72 -9.49 -7.95
C ILE A 75 -7.95 -10.19 -7.35
N GLU A 76 -8.89 -9.43 -6.79
CA GLU A 76 -10.16 -9.92 -6.25
C GLU A 76 -10.92 -10.73 -7.30
N ALA A 77 -11.17 -10.16 -8.49
CA ALA A 77 -11.88 -10.85 -9.55
C ALA A 77 -11.16 -12.13 -10.03
N ALA A 78 -9.82 -12.16 -10.00
CA ALA A 78 -9.06 -13.36 -10.32
C ALA A 78 -9.23 -14.45 -9.23
N LEU A 79 -9.17 -14.06 -7.96
CA LEU A 79 -9.38 -14.96 -6.83
C LEU A 79 -10.81 -15.51 -6.80
N GLU A 80 -11.83 -14.68 -7.02
CA GLU A 80 -13.23 -15.13 -7.10
C GLU A 80 -13.42 -16.22 -8.17
N LYS A 81 -12.83 -16.04 -9.35
CA LYS A 81 -12.88 -17.04 -10.43
C LYS A 81 -12.17 -18.34 -10.06
N LEU A 82 -11.03 -18.26 -9.38
CA LEU A 82 -10.27 -19.45 -8.93
C LEU A 82 -11.05 -20.22 -7.87
N VAL A 83 -11.57 -19.51 -6.87
CA VAL A 83 -12.40 -20.09 -5.80
C VAL A 83 -13.65 -20.73 -6.37
N GLY A 84 -14.35 -20.06 -7.30
CA GLY A 84 -15.54 -20.58 -7.96
C GLY A 84 -15.27 -21.88 -8.74
N ARG A 85 -14.18 -21.93 -9.51
CA ARG A 85 -13.77 -23.16 -10.22
C ARG A 85 -13.42 -24.29 -9.27
N CYS A 86 -12.70 -23.99 -8.19
CA CYS A 86 -12.38 -24.97 -7.16
C CYS A 86 -13.64 -25.52 -6.49
N ALA A 87 -14.60 -24.67 -6.13
CA ALA A 87 -15.84 -25.08 -5.47
C ALA A 87 -16.76 -25.92 -6.38
N ALA A 88 -16.73 -25.66 -7.70
CA ALA A 88 -17.51 -26.41 -8.68
C ALA A 88 -16.89 -27.78 -9.03
N SER A 89 -15.64 -28.02 -8.66
CA SER A 89 -14.92 -29.26 -8.95
C SER A 89 -15.45 -30.41 -8.09
N ARG A 90 -15.86 -31.52 -8.71
CA ARG A 90 -16.35 -32.74 -8.03
C ARG A 90 -15.59 -33.97 -8.51
N GLY A 91 -15.19 -34.83 -7.57
CA GLY A 91 -14.45 -36.08 -7.84
C GLY A 91 -12.95 -35.95 -7.57
N GLN A 92 -12.17 -36.98 -7.94
CA GLN A 92 -10.71 -36.95 -7.90
C GLN A 92 -10.17 -36.20 -9.14
N ILE A 93 -10.26 -34.88 -9.11
CA ILE A 93 -9.62 -34.00 -10.10
C ILE A 93 -8.61 -33.09 -9.39
N ASN A 94 -7.55 -32.72 -10.12
CA ASN A 94 -6.59 -31.74 -9.62
C ASN A 94 -7.29 -30.41 -9.35
N CYS A 95 -6.88 -29.75 -8.26
CA CYS A 95 -7.49 -28.51 -7.84
C CYS A 95 -7.19 -27.40 -8.86
N PRO A 96 -8.20 -26.82 -9.55
CA PRO A 96 -7.97 -25.80 -10.57
C PRO A 96 -7.30 -24.53 -10.04
N LEU A 97 -7.39 -24.29 -8.73
CA LEU A 97 -6.69 -23.19 -8.06
C LEU A 97 -5.19 -23.44 -8.02
N ILE A 98 -4.76 -24.65 -7.65
CA ILE A 98 -3.35 -25.02 -7.60
C ILE A 98 -2.75 -25.02 -9.01
N ASP A 99 -3.45 -25.62 -9.97
CA ASP A 99 -2.98 -25.68 -11.37
C ASP A 99 -2.79 -24.28 -11.97
N ALA A 100 -3.66 -23.32 -11.64
CA ALA A 100 -3.54 -21.94 -12.13
C ALA A 100 -2.38 -21.13 -11.51
N LEU A 101 -1.84 -21.58 -10.39
CA LEU A 101 -0.67 -20.97 -9.74
C LEU A 101 0.64 -21.64 -10.14
N GLN A 102 0.57 -22.80 -10.80
CA GLN A 102 1.77 -23.44 -11.31
C GLN A 102 2.38 -22.55 -12.40
N PRO A 103 3.70 -22.34 -12.38
CA PRO A 103 4.37 -21.66 -13.46
C PRO A 103 4.09 -22.43 -14.75
N ALA A 104 3.73 -21.73 -15.83
CA ALA A 104 3.72 -22.32 -17.15
C ALA A 104 5.17 -22.68 -17.49
N ILE A 105 5.61 -23.88 -17.14
CA ILE A 105 6.87 -24.43 -17.62
C ILE A 105 6.63 -24.73 -19.10
N PRO A 106 7.27 -24.02 -20.04
CA PRO A 106 7.19 -24.40 -21.43
C PRO A 106 7.95 -25.73 -21.56
N VAL A 107 7.21 -26.85 -21.54
CA VAL A 107 7.79 -28.15 -21.87
C VAL A 107 8.04 -28.13 -23.37
N SER A 108 9.29 -27.86 -23.75
CA SER A 108 9.78 -28.07 -25.11
C SER A 108 9.51 -29.53 -25.50
N PRO A 109 8.93 -29.82 -26.68
CA PRO A 109 8.71 -31.18 -27.12
C PRO A 109 10.06 -31.83 -27.39
N SER A 110 10.51 -32.71 -26.49
CA SER A 110 11.60 -33.64 -26.77
C SER A 110 11.11 -34.58 -27.86
N ALA A 111 11.78 -34.55 -29.01
CA ALA A 111 11.52 -35.44 -30.13
C ALA A 111 11.48 -36.89 -29.67
N ASP A 112 10.32 -37.51 -29.84
CA ASP A 112 10.20 -38.95 -30.05
C ASP A 112 10.87 -39.22 -31.40
N GLU A 113 12.10 -39.74 -31.38
CA GLU A 113 12.79 -40.22 -32.58
C GLU A 113 12.80 -41.74 -32.54
N PRO A 114 11.93 -42.41 -33.32
CA PRO A 114 11.99 -43.85 -33.48
C PRO A 114 13.03 -44.20 -34.56
N LYS A 115 13.97 -45.08 -34.23
CA LYS A 115 14.67 -45.91 -35.22
C LYS A 115 14.94 -47.31 -34.68
#